data_AF-A0AAV7PXM1-F1
#
_entry.id   AF-A0AAV7PXM1-F1
#
_cell.length_a   1.000
_cell.length_b   1.000
_cell.length_c   1.000
_cell.angle_alpha   90.00
_cell.angle_beta   90.00
_cell.angle_gamma   90.00
#
_symmetry.space_group_name_H-M   'P 1'
#
loop_
_entity.id
_entity.type
_entity.pdbx_description
1 polymer ?
#
loop_
_entity_poly.entity_id
_entity_poly.type
_entity_poly.pdbx_seq_one_letter_code
_entity_poly.pdbx_strand_id
1 'polypeptide(L)'
;MDASISPLTLETMSIRTDITGFHSRVIGLESRVETLETHMSTIQDRDQDLSYLRSKVTDLEDRSRRDNIRLLGIPENEEGTDVQTFLSSTTTGISTSTQSGPEAPGRSPETPADHCLPATSFPDPQDRSSCTNPRALSDGQARGPYNSRLL
;
A
#
# COMPACT_ATOMS: atom_id res chain seq x y z
N MET A 1 36.97 -67.83 -2.62
CA MET A 1 36.01 -66.82 -3.09
C MET A 1 35.59 -65.84 -1.99
N ASP A 2 35.74 -66.17 -0.70
CA ASP A 2 35.31 -65.28 0.40
C ASP A 2 36.17 -64.04 0.64
N ALA A 3 37.48 -64.09 0.36
CA ALA A 3 38.39 -62.97 0.67
C ALA A 3 38.10 -61.68 -0.13
N SER A 4 37.53 -61.79 -1.34
CA SER A 4 37.15 -60.63 -2.16
C SER A 4 35.73 -60.12 -1.87
N ILE A 5 34.91 -60.90 -1.17
CA ILE A 5 33.52 -60.54 -0.86
C ILE A 5 33.46 -59.59 0.35
N SER A 6 34.34 -59.79 1.34
CA SER A 6 34.41 -58.96 2.55
C SER A 6 34.56 -57.44 2.30
N PRO A 7 35.49 -56.94 1.46
CA PRO A 7 35.62 -55.50 1.23
C PRO A 7 34.36 -54.89 0.58
N LEU A 8 33.72 -55.61 -0.35
CA LEU A 8 32.47 -55.17 -0.97
C LEU A 8 31.32 -55.10 0.05
N THR A 9 31.26 -56.03 1.01
CA THR A 9 30.27 -55.96 2.09
C THR A 9 30.49 -54.76 3.01
N LEU A 10 31.73 -54.32 3.23
CA LEU A 10 32.03 -53.13 4.02
C LEU A 10 31.62 -51.85 3.29
N GLU A 11 31.95 -51.75 2.00
CA GLU A 11 31.60 -50.59 1.17
C GLU A 11 30.07 -50.45 1.04
N THR A 12 29.36 -51.56 0.83
CA THR A 12 27.88 -51.54 0.79
C THR A 12 27.26 -51.13 2.13
N MET A 13 27.87 -51.48 3.26
CA MET A 13 27.44 -50.98 4.57
C MET A 13 27.70 -49.48 4.73
N SER A 14 28.86 -48.99 4.30
CA SER A 14 29.19 -47.55 4.31
C SER A 14 28.19 -46.75 3.48
N ILE A 15 27.95 -47.17 2.24
CA ILE A 15 26.98 -46.54 1.34
C ILE A 15 25.59 -46.53 1.97
N ARG A 16 25.20 -47.63 2.63
CA ARG A 16 23.90 -47.70 3.32
C ARG A 16 23.80 -46.65 4.43
N THR A 17 24.84 -46.49 5.24
CA THR A 17 24.88 -45.45 6.28
C THR A 17 24.76 -44.05 5.67
N ASP A 18 25.51 -43.77 4.61
CA ASP A 18 25.46 -42.47 3.93
C ASP A 18 24.07 -42.20 3.33
N ILE A 19 23.46 -43.19 2.68
CA ILE A 19 22.09 -43.11 2.15
C ILE A 19 21.10 -42.81 3.27
N THR A 20 21.20 -43.48 4.42
CA THR A 20 20.30 -43.19 5.55
C THR A 20 20.52 -41.78 6.09
N GLY A 21 21.76 -41.30 6.16
CA GLY A 21 22.08 -39.94 6.56
C GLY A 21 21.52 -38.89 5.59
N PHE A 22 21.66 -39.11 4.29
CA PHE A 22 21.07 -38.24 3.28
C PHE A 22 19.55 -38.25 3.34
N HIS A 23 18.94 -39.43 3.52
CA HIS A 23 17.49 -39.55 3.65
C HIS A 23 16.95 -38.73 4.83
N SER A 24 17.58 -38.81 6.01
CA SER A 24 17.19 -37.99 7.17
C SER A 24 17.34 -36.49 6.91
N ARG A 25 18.39 -36.07 6.19
CA ARG A 25 18.58 -34.66 5.80
C ARG A 25 17.53 -34.18 4.82
N VAL A 26 17.17 -35.01 3.84
CA VAL A 26 16.12 -34.69 2.85
C VAL A 26 14.78 -34.49 3.54
N ILE A 27 14.37 -35.40 4.43
CA ILE A 27 13.13 -35.25 5.21
C ILE A 27 13.13 -33.96 6.03
N GLY A 28 14.26 -33.64 6.68
CA GLY A 28 14.40 -32.40 7.44
C GLY A 28 14.29 -31.14 6.57
N LEU A 29 14.78 -31.19 5.32
CA LEU A 29 14.63 -30.08 4.38
C LEU A 29 13.19 -29.96 3.86
N GLU A 30 12.55 -31.07 3.53
CA GLU A 30 11.14 -31.09 3.09
C GLU A 30 10.22 -30.47 4.13
N SER A 31 10.37 -30.87 5.41
CA SER A 31 9.58 -30.29 6.51
C SER A 31 9.82 -28.78 6.70
N ARG A 32 11.06 -28.33 6.51
CA ARG A 32 11.40 -26.89 6.58
C ARG A 32 10.80 -26.12 5.41
N VAL A 33 10.79 -26.70 4.21
CA VAL A 33 10.17 -26.10 3.03
C VAL A 33 8.66 -25.97 3.24
N GLU A 34 7.99 -27.01 3.71
CA GLU A 34 6.55 -26.97 4.03
C GLU A 34 6.23 -25.86 5.06
N THR A 35 7.06 -25.74 6.10
CA THR A 35 6.91 -24.66 7.10
C THR A 35 7.10 -23.28 6.48
N LEU A 36 8.06 -23.12 5.58
CA LEU A 36 8.29 -21.84 4.90
C LEU A 36 7.15 -21.48 3.94
N GLU A 37 6.59 -22.46 3.24
CA GLU A 37 5.44 -22.27 2.35
C GLU A 37 4.20 -21.81 3.12
N THR A 38 3.91 -22.43 4.26
CA THR A 38 2.78 -22.00 5.13
C THR A 38 2.99 -20.59 5.68
N HIS A 39 4.22 -20.25 6.09
CA HIS A 39 4.55 -18.90 6.53
C HIS A 39 4.38 -17.88 5.40
N MET A 40 4.82 -18.20 4.19
CA MET A 40 4.69 -17.33 3.01
C MET A 40 3.22 -17.07 2.68
N SER A 41 2.36 -18.10 2.71
CA SER A 41 0.91 -17.92 2.54
C SER A 41 0.33 -16.98 3.60
N THR A 42 0.71 -17.16 4.86
CA THR A 42 0.21 -16.31 5.95
C THR A 42 0.66 -14.86 5.82
N ILE A 43 1.86 -14.61 5.30
CA ILE A 43 2.35 -13.25 5.03
C ILE A 43 1.54 -12.61 3.89
N GLN A 44 1.29 -13.35 2.81
CA GLN A 44 0.48 -12.87 1.69
C GLN A 44 -0.93 -12.47 2.11
N ASP A 45 -1.57 -13.29 2.96
CA ASP A 45 -2.90 -12.97 3.50
C ASP A 45 -2.88 -11.67 4.32
N ARG A 46 -1.86 -11.50 5.18
CA ARG A 46 -1.69 -10.27 5.97
C ARG A 46 -1.42 -9.04 5.11
N ASP A 47 -0.64 -9.17 4.04
CA ASP A 47 -0.38 -8.06 3.13
C ASP A 47 -1.65 -7.63 2.39
N GLN A 48 -2.51 -8.58 2.04
CA GLN A 48 -3.80 -8.30 1.44
C GLN A 48 -4.73 -7.56 2.41
N ASP A 49 -4.78 -8.00 3.68
CA ASP A 49 -5.54 -7.33 4.73
C ASP A 49 -5.02 -5.91 4.98
N LEU A 50 -3.71 -5.71 5.07
CA LEU A 50 -3.10 -4.40 5.24
C LEU A 50 -3.43 -3.46 4.08
N SER A 51 -3.40 -3.95 2.84
CA SER A 51 -3.80 -3.19 1.66
C SER A 51 -5.27 -2.76 1.74
N TYR A 52 -6.16 -3.68 2.11
CA TYR A 52 -7.58 -3.39 2.30
C TYR A 52 -7.82 -2.34 3.40
N LEU A 53 -7.18 -2.51 4.57
CA LEU A 53 -7.30 -1.57 5.69
C LEU A 53 -6.79 -0.17 5.32
N ARG A 54 -5.65 -0.08 4.63
CA ARG A 54 -5.10 1.21 4.15
C ARG A 54 -6.06 1.93 3.21
N SER A 55 -6.62 1.20 2.25
CA SER A 55 -7.64 1.74 1.34
C SER A 55 -8.87 2.23 2.11
N LYS A 56 -9.31 1.46 3.12
CA LYS A 56 -10.46 1.84 3.93
C LYS A 56 -10.19 3.08 4.78
N VAL A 57 -9.01 3.21 5.38
CA VAL A 57 -8.61 4.40 6.13
C VAL A 57 -8.60 5.61 5.21
N THR A 58 -8.01 5.49 4.01
CA THR A 58 -7.99 6.56 3.02
C THR A 58 -9.41 7.02 2.63
N ASP A 59 -10.31 6.08 2.31
CA ASP A 59 -11.73 6.40 2.01
C ASP A 59 -12.44 7.11 3.17
N LEU A 60 -12.17 6.71 4.42
CA LEU A 60 -12.75 7.34 5.60
C LEU A 60 -12.19 8.75 5.84
N GLU A 61 -10.88 8.94 5.68
CA GLU A 61 -10.24 10.25 5.78
C GLU A 61 -10.74 11.21 4.71
N ASP A 62 -10.85 10.75 3.46
CA ASP A 62 -11.34 11.55 2.34
C ASP A 62 -12.80 11.96 2.54
N ARG A 63 -13.65 11.05 3.03
CA ARG A 63 -15.05 11.37 3.37
C ARG A 63 -15.14 12.35 4.53
N SER A 64 -14.29 12.18 5.54
CA SER A 64 -14.26 13.07 6.69
C SER A 64 -13.77 14.47 6.35
N ARG A 65 -12.89 14.62 5.34
CA ARG A 65 -12.32 15.90 4.92
C ARG A 65 -13.01 16.51 3.70
N ARG A 66 -14.03 15.84 3.13
CA ARG A 66 -14.71 16.25 1.90
C ARG A 66 -15.27 17.66 1.97
N ASP A 67 -15.79 18.04 3.13
CA ASP A 67 -16.44 19.33 3.33
C ASP A 67 -15.45 20.37 3.89
N ASN A 68 -14.18 20.00 4.08
CA ASN A 68 -13.16 20.90 4.59
C ASN A 68 -12.52 21.67 3.42
N ILE A 69 -12.59 23.00 3.45
CA ILE A 69 -11.92 23.87 2.49
C ILE A 69 -10.62 24.38 3.11
N ARG A 70 -9.53 24.38 2.33
CA ARG A 70 -8.24 24.94 2.75
C ARG A 70 -8.00 26.25 2.00
N LEU A 71 -7.85 27.33 2.74
CA LEU A 71 -7.42 28.62 2.20
C LEU A 71 -5.90 28.76 2.41
N LEU A 72 -5.17 29.01 1.33
CA LEU A 72 -3.71 29.14 1.34
C LEU A 72 -3.33 30.58 0.99
N GLY A 73 -2.23 31.07 1.57
CA GLY A 73 -1.70 32.41 1.27
C GLY A 73 -2.38 33.55 2.03
N ILE A 74 -3.17 33.25 3.05
CA ILE A 74 -3.65 34.26 4.01
C ILE A 74 -2.49 34.56 4.98
N PRO A 75 -2.01 35.81 5.08
CA PRO A 75 -0.98 36.16 6.04
C PRO A 75 -1.51 36.07 7.47
N GLU A 76 -0.64 35.71 8.41
CA GLU A 76 -1.02 35.50 9.81
C GLU A 76 -1.61 36.78 10.43
N ASN A 77 -2.69 36.63 11.19
CA ASN A 77 -3.44 37.70 11.88
C ASN A 77 -4.29 38.64 10.99
N GLU A 78 -4.44 38.38 9.69
CA GLU A 78 -5.40 39.13 8.87
C GLU A 78 -6.87 38.78 9.18
N GLU A 79 -7.14 37.61 9.75
CA GLU A 79 -8.49 37.21 10.18
C GLU A 79 -9.03 38.03 11.37
N GLY A 80 -8.14 38.67 12.13
CA GLY A 80 -8.51 39.40 13.35
C GLY A 80 -9.00 38.48 14.46
N THR A 81 -10.08 38.85 15.14
CA THR A 81 -10.65 38.09 16.29
C THR A 81 -11.75 37.11 15.88
N ASP A 82 -12.37 37.31 14.71
CA ASP A 82 -13.47 36.49 14.24
C ASP A 82 -13.26 36.05 12.79
N VAL A 83 -12.92 34.77 12.65
CA VAL A 83 -12.67 34.11 11.37
C VAL A 83 -13.93 34.07 10.50
N GLN A 84 -15.13 33.99 11.10
CA GLN A 84 -16.38 33.85 10.35
C GLN A 84 -16.75 35.12 9.60
N THR A 85 -16.58 36.29 10.21
CA THR A 85 -16.78 37.58 9.53
C THR A 85 -15.74 37.79 8.43
N PHE A 86 -14.48 37.42 8.66
CA PHE A 86 -13.44 37.45 7.64
C PHE A 86 -13.80 36.57 6.43
N LEU A 87 -14.18 35.30 6.66
CA LEU A 87 -14.57 34.36 5.61
C LEU A 87 -15.81 34.82 4.84
N SER A 88 -16.82 35.33 5.53
CA SER A 88 -18.06 35.84 4.92
C SER A 88 -17.78 37.04 4.00
N SER A 89 -16.92 37.97 4.44
CA SER A 89 -16.51 39.10 3.62
C SER A 89 -15.70 38.69 2.38
N THR A 90 -14.81 37.71 2.52
CA THR A 90 -13.93 37.22 1.45
C THR A 90 -14.71 36.44 0.39
N THR A 91 -15.67 35.61 0.82
CA THR A 91 -16.49 34.77 -0.08
C THR A 91 -17.56 35.56 -0.84
N THR A 92 -17.97 36.74 -0.34
CA THR A 92 -18.92 37.62 -1.02
C THR A 92 -18.43 38.05 -2.42
N GLY A 93 -17.11 38.08 -2.65
CA GLY A 93 -16.53 38.36 -3.97
C GLY A 93 -16.47 37.16 -4.93
N ILE A 94 -16.69 35.94 -4.43
CA ILE A 94 -16.51 34.68 -5.18
C ILE A 94 -17.83 34.16 -5.77
N SER A 95 -18.96 34.86 -5.55
CA SER A 95 -20.30 34.41 -5.98
C SER A 95 -20.39 34.04 -7.47
N THR A 96 -20.14 32.77 -7.78
CA THR A 96 -20.55 32.13 -9.02
C THR A 96 -22.05 31.93 -8.96
N SER A 97 -22.75 32.26 -10.05
CA SER A 97 -24.18 32.07 -10.24
C SER A 97 -24.67 30.68 -9.80
N THR A 98 -25.16 30.56 -8.57
CA THR A 98 -25.77 29.32 -8.08
C THR A 98 -27.21 29.27 -8.59
N GLN A 99 -27.49 28.32 -9.48
CA GLN A 99 -28.85 27.97 -9.87
C GLN A 99 -29.56 27.45 -8.60
N SER A 100 -30.52 28.23 -8.10
CA SER A 100 -31.33 27.89 -6.94
C SER A 100 -32.22 26.68 -7.26
N GLY A 101 -31.85 25.51 -6.76
CA GLY A 101 -32.81 24.41 -6.53
C GLY A 101 -33.62 24.68 -5.26
N PRO A 102 -34.85 24.14 -5.13
CA PRO A 102 -35.73 24.46 -4.02
C PRO A 102 -35.12 24.03 -2.67
N GLU A 103 -34.96 25.01 -1.78
CA GLU A 103 -34.50 24.86 -0.40
C GLU A 103 -35.37 23.87 0.38
N ALA A 104 -34.74 22.81 0.90
CA ALA A 104 -35.31 22.02 1.99
C ALA A 104 -35.16 22.83 3.30
N PRO A 105 -36.22 22.97 4.12
CA PRO A 105 -36.16 23.79 5.33
C PRO A 105 -35.40 23.05 6.45
N GLY A 106 -34.46 23.74 7.08
CA GLY A 106 -34.10 23.47 8.48
C GLY A 106 -32.75 22.84 8.78
N ARG A 107 -31.65 23.26 8.13
CA ARG A 107 -30.32 23.07 8.73
C ARG A 107 -29.56 24.39 8.77
N SER A 108 -29.45 24.96 9.96
CA SER A 108 -28.45 25.99 10.27
C SER A 108 -27.07 25.48 9.83
N PRO A 109 -26.19 26.32 9.24
CA PRO A 109 -24.81 25.92 9.00
C PRO A 109 -24.12 25.74 10.35
N GLU A 110 -24.11 24.50 10.85
CA GLU A 110 -23.22 24.11 11.95
C GLU A 110 -21.80 24.11 11.37
N THR A 111 -21.03 25.18 11.61
CA THR A 111 -19.62 25.27 11.20
C THR A 111 -18.77 24.38 12.09
N PRO A 112 -18.19 23.27 11.59
CA PRO A 112 -17.27 22.46 12.36
C PRO A 112 -15.90 23.13 12.30
N ALA A 113 -15.53 23.84 13.37
CA ALA A 113 -14.16 24.24 13.71
C ALA A 113 -13.34 24.98 12.61
N ASP A 114 -13.50 26.30 12.52
CA ASP A 114 -12.62 27.18 11.73
C ASP A 114 -11.29 27.38 12.48
N HIS A 115 -10.24 26.64 12.10
CA HIS A 115 -8.94 26.68 12.80
C HIS A 115 -7.74 26.75 11.83
N CYS A 116 -6.76 27.59 12.17
CA CYS A 116 -5.45 27.61 11.52
C CYS A 116 -4.67 26.32 11.85
N LEU A 117 -4.17 25.64 10.82
CA LEU A 117 -3.33 24.46 10.99
C LEU A 117 -1.89 24.85 11.39
N PRO A 118 -1.20 24.07 12.24
CA PRO A 118 0.21 24.32 12.58
C PRO A 118 1.10 24.16 11.35
N ALA A 119 2.16 24.97 11.26
CA ALA A 119 3.07 25.08 10.12
C ALA A 119 3.77 23.76 9.71
N THR A 120 3.75 22.73 10.56
CA THR A 120 4.40 21.43 10.33
C THR A 120 3.47 20.35 9.74
N SER A 121 2.22 20.69 9.41
CA SER A 121 1.20 19.72 8.98
C SER A 121 1.15 19.46 7.46
N PHE A 122 2.16 19.93 6.71
CA PHE A 122 2.24 19.74 5.27
C PHE A 122 2.92 18.40 4.92
N PRO A 123 2.24 17.47 4.22
CA PRO A 123 2.92 16.33 3.62
C PRO A 123 3.84 16.79 2.49
N ASP A 124 5.03 16.19 2.42
CA ASP A 124 6.03 16.47 1.40
C ASP A 124 5.45 16.29 -0.02
N PRO A 125 5.73 17.19 -0.98
CA PRO A 125 5.22 17.09 -2.36
C PRO A 125 5.59 15.79 -3.10
N GLN A 126 6.54 15.02 -2.56
CA GLN A 126 7.07 13.78 -3.12
C GLN A 126 6.16 12.56 -2.89
N ASP A 127 5.15 12.64 -2.00
CA ASP A 127 4.30 11.49 -1.64
C ASP A 127 3.11 11.24 -2.61
N ARG A 128 3.16 11.85 -3.81
CA ARG A 128 2.12 11.73 -4.87
C ARG A 128 2.28 10.47 -5.74
N SER A 129 3.19 9.56 -5.42
CA SER A 129 3.50 8.40 -6.28
C SER A 129 2.50 7.24 -6.22
N SER A 130 1.43 7.31 -5.42
CA SER A 130 0.44 6.23 -5.30
C SER A 130 -0.85 6.45 -6.10
N CYS A 131 -1.04 7.62 -6.73
CA CYS A 131 -2.19 7.88 -7.61
C CYS A 131 -1.93 7.42 -9.06
N THR A 132 -1.49 6.18 -9.28
CA THR A 132 -1.56 5.56 -10.61
C THR A 132 -2.66 4.51 -10.63
N ASN A 133 -3.71 4.83 -11.39
CA ASN A 133 -4.88 4.01 -11.67
C ASN A 133 -4.48 2.75 -12.47
N PRO A 134 -4.72 1.50 -12.01
CA PRO A 134 -4.30 0.29 -12.74
C PRO A 134 -5.25 -0.10 -13.90
N ARG A 135 -5.99 0.85 -14.49
CA ARG A 135 -6.94 0.60 -15.58
C ARG A 135 -6.76 1.58 -16.73
N ALA A 136 -5.71 1.36 -17.51
CA ALA A 136 -5.67 1.64 -18.95
C ALA A 136 -4.31 1.19 -19.49
N LEU A 137 -4.28 0.05 -20.19
CA LEU A 137 -3.39 -0.28 -21.32
C LEU A 137 -3.62 -1.76 -21.70
N SER A 138 -4.78 -2.01 -22.32
CA SER A 138 -4.91 -3.09 -23.28
C SER A 138 -4.67 -2.52 -24.68
N ASP A 139 -3.96 -3.31 -25.49
CA ASP A 139 -3.73 -3.21 -26.93
C ASP A 139 -2.60 -2.29 -27.43
N GLY A 140 -1.54 -2.93 -27.93
CA GLY A 140 -0.37 -2.25 -28.50
C GLY A 140 0.78 -3.17 -28.91
N GLN A 141 0.48 -4.16 -29.75
CA GLN A 141 1.38 -5.00 -30.54
C GLN A 141 2.65 -4.28 -31.08
N ALA A 142 3.86 -4.66 -30.62
CA ALA A 142 5.10 -4.51 -31.40
C ALA A 142 6.32 -5.29 -30.82
N ARG A 143 6.66 -6.39 -31.50
CA ARG A 143 8.00 -6.81 -31.93
C ARG A 143 9.17 -6.62 -30.95
N GLY A 144 9.66 -7.73 -30.39
CA GLY A 144 11.00 -7.78 -29.83
C GLY A 144 12.10 -7.62 -30.89
N PRO A 145 13.33 -7.29 -30.47
CA PRO A 145 14.51 -7.63 -31.21
C PRO A 145 15.34 -8.65 -30.42
N TYR A 146 15.81 -9.65 -31.16
CA TYR A 146 16.99 -10.45 -30.88
C TYR A 146 18.13 -9.59 -30.32
N ASN A 147 18.84 -10.11 -29.32
CA ASN A 147 20.28 -9.98 -29.30
C ASN A 147 20.95 -11.17 -28.60
N SER A 148 21.60 -11.95 -29.45
CA SER A 148 22.64 -12.93 -29.16
C SER A 148 23.96 -12.24 -28.80
N ARG A 149 24.63 -12.76 -27.76
CA ARG A 149 26.09 -12.73 -27.47
C ARG A 149 26.24 -13.48 -26.14
N LEU A 150 26.80 -14.69 -26.02
CA LEU A 150 28.03 -15.26 -26.60
C LEU A 150 29.21 -14.29 -26.49
N LEU A 151 29.80 -14.25 -25.30
CA LEU A 151 31.20 -14.58 -25.01
C LEU A 151 31.32 -15.00 -23.54
#